data_AF-A0A937NFS8-F1
#
_entry.id   AF-A0A937NFS8-F1
#
_cell.length_a   1.000
_cell.length_b   1.000
_cell.length_c   1.000
_cell.angle_alpha   90.00
_cell.angle_beta   90.00
_cell.angle_gamma   90.00
#
_symmetry.space_group_name_H-M   'P 1'
#
loop_
_entity.id
_entity.type
_entity.pdbx_description
1 polymer ?
#
loop_
_entity_poly.entity_id
_entity_poly.type
_entity_poly.pdbx_seq_one_letter_code
_entity_poly.pdbx_strand_id
1 'polypeptide(L)'
;MRMLFLPATVFACVLGILQSSLSADEGLKLTINAGEFDRHNTPISVFVDASADAKSVCLKDGDGNLIAAQLTALGLQNEGKEGKSELHFVLPSLKRGKPRKLTAQFSNEPAQGGFSWKEEADEYAELSLADRPVVRYICKTLTDENREDAYKVYHHVYDLAGTRFITKGSGGKYPHHRGLFFGYNQVTYGDGRKANTWSGQTTPQTHAGFLADEAGPVLGRHLAAVDWRGAKNDVYLTERRELAVYNTPGGTLIEFTSRVATAGGTVRLDGNAAHAGFQFRADQEVAEGTEKQTCYLRPDGKGELGQARGSAFDLPWDAISFVLDEKRYTVLYLDHPENHKPTEYNERTYGRFGSFFPYELDDGKDLMVKYRVWVQDGEMTVEQATALSNDFADPPQVTIE
;
A
#
# COMPACT_ATOMS: atom_id res chain seq x y z
N MET A 1 -23.55 -36.71 -73.98
CA MET A 1 -22.41 -35.85 -73.59
C MET A 1 -22.29 -35.97 -72.07
N ARG A 2 -21.18 -36.56 -71.60
CA ARG A 2 -20.92 -36.91 -70.20
C ARG A 2 -20.75 -35.64 -69.35
N MET A 3 -21.40 -35.57 -68.19
CA MET A 3 -20.86 -34.87 -67.03
C MET A 3 -21.17 -35.70 -65.79
N LEU A 4 -20.13 -36.34 -65.24
CA LEU A 4 -20.14 -36.91 -63.90
C LEU A 4 -19.95 -35.75 -62.92
N PHE A 5 -20.86 -35.63 -61.94
CA PHE A 5 -20.62 -34.84 -60.72
C PHE A 5 -20.26 -35.80 -59.59
N LEU A 6 -19.03 -35.69 -59.07
CA LEU A 6 -18.64 -36.29 -57.80
C LEU A 6 -19.24 -35.46 -56.64
N PRO A 7 -19.69 -36.09 -55.53
CA PRO A 7 -19.94 -35.35 -54.29
C PRO A 7 -18.61 -35.07 -53.59
N ALA A 8 -18.37 -33.80 -53.26
CA ALA A 8 -17.25 -33.37 -52.42
C ALA A 8 -17.56 -33.71 -50.96
N THR A 9 -16.83 -34.66 -50.39
CA THR A 9 -16.84 -34.94 -48.95
C THR A 9 -16.10 -33.81 -48.22
N VAL A 10 -16.84 -32.95 -47.51
CA VAL A 10 -16.26 -31.94 -46.63
C VAL A 10 -15.78 -32.65 -45.36
N PHE A 11 -14.46 -32.76 -45.20
CA PHE A 11 -13.84 -33.20 -43.96
C PHE A 11 -13.83 -32.01 -42.98
N ALA A 12 -14.77 -32.01 -42.03
CA ALA A 12 -14.75 -31.04 -40.94
C ALA A 12 -13.63 -31.43 -39.96
N CYS A 13 -12.47 -30.79 -40.09
CA CYS A 13 -11.44 -30.81 -39.05
C CYS A 13 -11.97 -30.05 -37.83
N VAL A 14 -12.49 -30.79 -36.85
CA VAL A 14 -12.70 -30.27 -35.49
C VAL A 14 -11.30 -30.06 -34.89
N LEU A 15 -10.81 -28.82 -34.93
CA LEU A 15 -9.70 -28.40 -34.09
C LEU A 15 -10.20 -28.49 -32.64
N GLY A 16 -9.87 -29.59 -31.97
CA GLY A 16 -10.00 -29.68 -30.52
C GLY A 16 -9.04 -28.68 -29.89
N ILE A 17 -9.58 -27.57 -29.40
CA ILE A 17 -8.86 -26.71 -28.46
C ILE A 17 -8.74 -27.54 -27.19
N LEU A 18 -7.55 -28.12 -26.97
CA LEU A 18 -7.16 -28.69 -25.68
C LEU A 18 -7.11 -27.53 -24.67
N GLN A 19 -8.24 -27.25 -24.02
CA GLN A 19 -8.21 -26.58 -22.74
C GLN A 19 -7.59 -27.58 -21.77
N SER A 20 -6.35 -27.33 -21.37
CA SER A 20 -5.71 -28.00 -20.25
C SER A 20 -6.47 -27.62 -18.98
N SER A 21 -7.51 -28.37 -18.64
CA SER A 21 -8.05 -28.39 -17.29
C SER A 21 -6.95 -28.94 -16.39
N LEU A 22 -6.34 -28.08 -15.58
CA LEU A 22 -5.49 -28.52 -14.47
C LEU A 22 -6.30 -29.53 -13.66
N SER A 23 -5.85 -30.79 -13.69
CA SER A 23 -6.29 -31.79 -12.72
C SER A 23 -6.07 -31.21 -11.33
N ALA A 24 -7.09 -31.25 -10.47
CA ALA A 24 -7.04 -30.75 -9.10
C ALA A 24 -5.93 -31.43 -8.25
N ASP A 25 -5.25 -32.45 -8.77
CA ASP A 25 -4.30 -33.29 -8.04
C ASP A 25 -2.82 -32.84 -8.15
N GLU A 26 -2.42 -32.02 -9.14
CA GLU A 26 -0.99 -31.66 -9.31
C GLU A 26 -0.58 -30.27 -8.76
N GLY A 27 -1.54 -29.37 -8.50
CA GLY A 27 -1.26 -28.01 -8.02
C GLY A 27 -0.37 -27.18 -8.96
N LEU A 28 -0.21 -25.88 -8.68
CA LEU A 28 0.68 -25.01 -9.44
C LEU A 28 2.06 -24.99 -8.78
N LYS A 29 3.12 -25.36 -9.50
CA LYS A 29 4.48 -25.40 -8.96
C LYS A 29 5.14 -24.04 -9.06
N LEU A 30 5.74 -23.61 -7.94
CA LEU A 30 6.43 -22.34 -7.80
C LEU A 30 7.88 -22.61 -7.39
N THR A 31 8.82 -21.97 -8.07
CA THR A 31 10.21 -21.88 -7.62
C THR A 31 10.52 -20.43 -7.22
N ILE A 32 10.82 -20.22 -5.95
CA ILE A 32 11.09 -18.92 -5.34
C ILE A 32 12.58 -18.74 -5.18
N ASN A 33 13.11 -17.65 -5.75
CA ASN A 33 14.50 -17.25 -5.65
C ASN A 33 14.61 -15.99 -4.79
N ALA A 34 15.55 -16.00 -3.85
CA ALA A 34 15.74 -14.90 -2.92
C ALA A 34 16.30 -13.62 -3.57
N GLY A 35 16.80 -13.68 -4.81
CA GLY A 35 17.58 -12.57 -5.38
C GLY A 35 18.89 -12.34 -4.61
N GLU A 36 19.27 -11.08 -4.41
CA GLU A 36 20.58 -10.68 -3.84
C GLU A 36 20.63 -10.75 -2.30
N PHE A 37 19.50 -10.98 -1.64
CA PHE A 37 19.39 -10.87 -0.18
C PHE A 37 18.77 -12.12 0.45
N ASP A 38 19.19 -12.41 1.69
CA ASP A 38 18.44 -13.32 2.55
C ASP A 38 17.09 -12.69 2.89
N ARG A 39 16.03 -13.49 2.91
CA ARG A 39 14.64 -13.04 3.09
C ARG A 39 14.08 -13.57 4.38
N HIS A 40 13.29 -12.75 5.07
CA HIS A 40 12.69 -13.05 6.36
C HIS A 40 11.31 -12.39 6.46
N ASN A 41 10.26 -13.21 6.58
CA ASN A 41 8.86 -12.75 6.61
C ASN A 41 8.49 -11.82 5.45
N THR A 42 9.00 -12.11 4.27
CA THR A 42 8.89 -11.24 3.10
C THR A 42 7.58 -11.51 2.35
N PRO A 43 6.69 -10.52 2.17
CA PRO A 43 5.54 -10.68 1.30
C PRO A 43 5.97 -10.96 -0.15
N ILE A 44 5.25 -11.86 -0.80
CA ILE A 44 5.43 -12.20 -2.21
C ILE A 44 4.08 -12.12 -2.89
N SER A 45 4.06 -11.50 -4.07
CA SER A 45 2.94 -11.51 -5.00
C SER A 45 3.41 -12.03 -6.35
N VAL A 46 2.63 -12.93 -6.96
CA VAL A 46 2.90 -13.48 -8.29
C VAL A 46 1.60 -13.64 -9.07
N PHE A 47 1.61 -13.34 -10.36
CA PHE A 47 0.44 -13.54 -11.22
C PHE A 47 0.24 -15.02 -11.54
N VAL A 48 -0.97 -15.51 -11.34
CA VAL A 48 -1.34 -16.90 -11.64
C VAL A 48 -2.61 -16.94 -12.50
N ASP A 49 -2.73 -18.01 -13.28
CA ASP A 49 -3.99 -18.41 -13.93
C ASP A 49 -4.78 -19.28 -12.95
N ALA A 50 -5.56 -18.64 -12.08
CA ALA A 50 -6.49 -19.35 -11.21
C ALA A 50 -7.80 -19.64 -11.95
N SER A 51 -8.41 -20.79 -11.69
CA SER A 51 -9.78 -21.07 -12.14
C SER A 51 -10.75 -20.05 -11.54
N ALA A 52 -11.79 -19.67 -12.28
CA ALA A 52 -12.84 -18.78 -11.79
C ALA A 52 -13.56 -19.32 -10.54
N ASP A 53 -13.54 -20.63 -10.33
CA ASP A 53 -14.15 -21.28 -9.17
C ASP A 53 -13.23 -21.33 -7.93
N ALA A 54 -11.96 -20.93 -8.06
CA ALA A 54 -11.01 -20.93 -6.94
C ALA A 54 -11.32 -19.80 -5.96
N LYS A 55 -11.69 -20.16 -4.74
CA LYS A 55 -12.01 -19.23 -3.64
C LYS A 55 -10.92 -19.15 -2.59
N SER A 56 -10.01 -20.12 -2.55
CA SER A 56 -8.86 -20.10 -1.67
C SER A 56 -7.68 -20.87 -2.26
N VAL A 57 -6.52 -20.66 -1.64
CA VAL A 57 -5.27 -21.29 -2.01
C VAL A 57 -4.43 -21.52 -0.76
N CYS A 58 -3.72 -22.62 -0.70
CA CYS A 58 -2.63 -22.82 0.26
C CYS A 58 -1.35 -23.22 -0.49
N LEU A 59 -0.19 -22.93 0.10
CA LEU A 59 1.08 -23.38 -0.44
C LEU A 59 1.60 -24.54 0.39
N LYS A 60 2.12 -25.56 -0.28
CA LYS A 60 2.74 -26.72 0.36
C LYS A 60 4.21 -26.79 -0.01
N ASP A 61 5.09 -26.98 0.96
CA ASP A 61 6.51 -27.25 0.69
C ASP A 61 6.81 -28.74 0.49
N GLY A 62 8.06 -29.08 0.19
CA GLY A 62 8.50 -30.45 -0.07
C GLY A 62 8.36 -31.40 1.13
N ASP A 63 8.33 -30.85 2.35
CA ASP A 63 8.13 -31.61 3.59
C ASP A 63 6.63 -31.75 3.94
N GLY A 64 5.76 -31.10 3.16
CA GLY A 64 4.33 -31.10 3.32
C GLY A 64 3.78 -30.08 4.30
N ASN A 65 4.61 -29.15 4.77
CA ASN A 65 4.14 -28.04 5.61
C ASN A 65 3.32 -27.06 4.77
N LEU A 66 2.28 -26.52 5.40
CA LEU A 66 1.42 -25.53 4.78
C LEU A 66 1.90 -24.11 5.09
N ILE A 67 1.86 -23.25 4.09
CA ILE A 67 2.05 -21.80 4.20
C ILE A 67 0.73 -21.15 3.76
N ALA A 68 0.24 -20.22 4.58
CA ALA A 68 -0.95 -19.46 4.26
C ALA A 68 -0.74 -18.66 2.97
N ALA A 69 -1.74 -18.71 2.10
CA ALA A 69 -1.74 -18.00 0.84
C ALA A 69 -3.14 -17.42 0.56
N GLN A 70 -3.21 -16.46 -0.35
CA GLN A 70 -4.44 -15.76 -0.69
C GLN A 70 -4.44 -15.41 -2.18
N LEU A 71 -5.59 -15.58 -2.82
CA LEU A 71 -5.84 -15.02 -4.14
C LEU A 71 -6.54 -13.67 -3.98
N THR A 72 -6.15 -12.71 -4.81
CA THR A 72 -6.85 -11.42 -4.94
C THR A 72 -6.98 -11.06 -6.42
N ALA A 73 -7.86 -10.10 -6.71
CA ALA A 73 -7.80 -9.36 -7.96
C ALA A 73 -6.44 -8.63 -8.10
N LEU A 74 -6.19 -8.02 -9.27
CA LEU A 74 -4.99 -7.21 -9.49
C LEU A 74 -5.01 -5.97 -8.61
N GLY A 75 -3.89 -5.68 -7.94
CA GLY A 75 -3.69 -4.40 -7.26
C GLY A 75 -3.46 -3.26 -8.24
N LEU A 76 -3.59 -2.02 -7.75
CA LEU A 76 -3.52 -0.78 -8.54
C LEU A 76 -2.23 -0.65 -9.38
N GLN A 77 -1.10 -1.16 -8.89
CA GLN A 77 0.17 -1.11 -9.62
C GLN A 77 0.28 -2.12 -10.78
N ASN A 78 -0.63 -3.09 -10.84
CA ASN A 78 -0.58 -4.24 -11.75
C ASN A 78 -1.72 -4.24 -12.78
N GLU A 79 -2.40 -3.10 -12.95
CA GLU A 79 -3.40 -2.92 -14.00
C GLU A 79 -2.82 -3.15 -15.41
N GLY A 80 -3.63 -3.64 -16.34
CA GLY A 80 -3.16 -4.04 -17.67
C GLY A 80 -2.68 -5.50 -17.77
N LYS A 81 -2.94 -6.32 -16.74
CA LYS A 81 -2.69 -7.77 -16.73
C LYS A 81 -4.00 -8.56 -16.70
N GLU A 82 -4.98 -8.14 -17.51
CA GLU A 82 -6.33 -8.68 -17.51
C GLU A 82 -6.36 -10.22 -17.61
N GLY A 83 -7.26 -10.85 -16.86
CA GLY A 83 -7.42 -12.31 -16.82
C GLY A 83 -6.48 -13.04 -15.85
N LYS A 84 -5.57 -12.33 -15.16
CA LYS A 84 -4.74 -12.89 -14.09
C LYS A 84 -5.32 -12.62 -12.70
N SER A 85 -5.01 -13.50 -11.75
CA SER A 85 -5.15 -13.24 -10.31
C SER A 85 -3.78 -13.04 -9.68
N GLU A 86 -3.71 -12.36 -8.54
CA GLU A 86 -2.49 -12.29 -7.73
C GLU A 86 -2.54 -13.35 -6.64
N LEU A 87 -1.50 -14.18 -6.58
CA LEU A 87 -1.24 -15.11 -5.49
C LEU A 87 -0.29 -14.44 -4.49
N HIS A 88 -0.76 -14.27 -3.27
CA HIS A 88 -0.04 -13.64 -2.17
C HIS A 88 0.31 -14.64 -1.08
N PHE A 89 1.51 -14.50 -0.50
CA PHE A 89 1.93 -15.22 0.70
C PHE A 89 3.08 -14.49 1.40
N VAL A 90 3.30 -14.78 2.68
CA VAL A 90 4.46 -14.28 3.43
C VAL A 90 5.48 -15.40 3.54
N LEU A 91 6.66 -15.21 2.96
CA LEU A 91 7.73 -16.20 2.99
C LEU A 91 8.48 -16.13 4.32
N PRO A 92 8.44 -17.17 5.17
CA PRO A 92 9.01 -17.07 6.53
C PRO A 92 10.53 -16.86 6.52
N SER A 93 11.24 -17.61 5.67
CA SER A 93 12.67 -17.40 5.42
C SER A 93 13.10 -18.00 4.09
N LEU A 94 14.13 -17.39 3.49
CA LEU A 94 14.83 -17.93 2.32
C LEU A 94 16.26 -17.42 2.27
N LYS A 95 17.22 -18.33 2.11
CA LYS A 95 18.63 -17.97 1.96
C LYS A 95 18.97 -17.65 0.52
N ARG A 96 19.81 -16.64 0.30
CA ARG A 96 20.37 -16.32 -1.01
C ARG A 96 21.02 -17.56 -1.63
N GLY A 97 20.76 -17.75 -2.93
CA GLY A 97 21.31 -18.87 -3.70
C GLY A 97 20.73 -20.25 -3.35
N LYS A 98 19.68 -20.32 -2.52
CA LYS A 98 18.99 -21.57 -2.17
C LYS A 98 17.50 -21.46 -2.53
N PRO A 99 17.11 -21.73 -3.78
CA PRO A 99 15.72 -21.61 -4.20
C PRO A 99 14.81 -22.53 -3.39
N ARG A 100 13.57 -22.09 -3.14
CA ARG A 100 12.54 -22.90 -2.47
C ARG A 100 11.44 -23.27 -3.45
N LYS A 101 11.06 -24.54 -3.45
CA LYS A 101 9.92 -25.04 -4.23
C LYS A 101 8.68 -25.10 -3.37
N LEU A 102 7.57 -24.59 -3.88
CA LEU A 102 6.25 -24.66 -3.27
C LEU A 102 5.24 -25.16 -4.32
N THR A 103 4.16 -25.78 -3.86
CA THR A 103 3.02 -26.15 -4.70
C THR A 103 1.78 -25.44 -4.20
N ALA A 104 1.13 -24.64 -5.06
CA ALA A 104 -0.13 -24.01 -4.76
C ALA A 104 -1.30 -24.97 -4.99
N GLN A 105 -2.12 -25.14 -3.98
CA GLN A 105 -3.29 -25.99 -3.99
C GLN A 105 -4.53 -25.10 -3.91
N PHE A 106 -5.31 -25.08 -4.99
CA PHE A 106 -6.53 -24.27 -5.08
C PHE A 106 -7.73 -25.04 -4.54
N SER A 107 -8.68 -24.31 -3.96
CA SER A 107 -9.93 -24.85 -3.44
C SER A 107 -11.10 -23.96 -3.82
N ASN A 108 -12.28 -24.56 -3.99
CA ASN A 108 -13.56 -23.88 -4.20
C ASN A 108 -14.25 -23.48 -2.88
N GLU A 109 -13.67 -23.86 -1.75
CA GLU A 109 -14.08 -23.43 -0.42
C GLU A 109 -13.43 -22.09 -0.05
N PRO A 110 -14.14 -21.21 0.66
CA PRO A 110 -13.59 -19.93 1.08
C PRO A 110 -12.42 -20.11 2.06
N ALA A 111 -11.46 -19.18 2.02
CA ALA A 111 -10.39 -19.13 3.00
C ALA A 111 -10.98 -18.85 4.40
N GLN A 112 -10.34 -19.38 5.44
CA GLN A 112 -10.77 -19.17 6.83
C GLN A 112 -9.82 -18.23 7.56
N GLY A 113 -10.41 -17.32 8.35
CA GLY A 113 -9.68 -16.39 9.21
C GLY A 113 -8.90 -15.31 8.46
N GLY A 114 -8.15 -14.52 9.22
CA GLY A 114 -7.35 -13.42 8.71
C GLY A 114 -8.03 -12.07 8.87
N PHE A 115 -7.86 -11.23 7.86
CA PHE A 115 -8.35 -9.87 7.86
C PHE A 115 -9.87 -9.79 7.61
N SER A 116 -10.49 -8.72 8.09
CA SER A 116 -11.87 -8.35 7.78
C SER A 116 -12.03 -6.82 7.79
N TRP A 117 -12.89 -6.32 6.92
CA TRP A 117 -13.28 -4.92 6.88
C TRP A 117 -14.60 -4.70 7.62
N LYS A 118 -14.66 -3.60 8.37
CA LYS A 118 -15.90 -3.06 8.93
C LYS A 118 -16.01 -1.59 8.55
N GLU A 119 -17.09 -1.25 7.86
CA GLU A 119 -17.40 0.12 7.49
C GLU A 119 -18.39 0.74 8.48
N GLU A 120 -18.11 1.99 8.87
CA GLU A 120 -19.09 2.90 9.44
C GLU A 120 -19.41 3.93 8.36
N ALA A 121 -20.63 3.87 7.83
CA ALA A 121 -21.05 4.67 6.69
C ALA A 121 -20.79 6.16 6.92
N ASP A 122 -20.28 6.85 5.89
CA ASP A 122 -19.95 8.28 5.93
C ASP A 122 -18.94 8.71 7.00
N GLU A 123 -18.20 7.76 7.61
CA GLU A 123 -17.25 8.04 8.68
C GLU A 123 -15.87 7.40 8.42
N TYR A 124 -15.80 6.06 8.36
CA TYR A 124 -14.55 5.34 8.18
C TYR A 124 -14.72 3.88 7.73
N ALA A 125 -13.64 3.29 7.22
CA ALA A 125 -13.48 1.84 7.08
C ALA A 125 -12.33 1.34 7.96
N GLU A 126 -12.57 0.27 8.72
CA GLU A 126 -11.61 -0.32 9.67
C GLU A 126 -11.23 -1.73 9.24
N LEU A 127 -9.92 -1.98 9.17
CA LEU A 127 -9.37 -3.31 8.92
C LEU A 127 -8.94 -3.93 10.25
N SER A 128 -9.44 -5.14 10.52
CA SER A 128 -9.05 -5.94 11.68
C SER A 128 -8.43 -7.27 11.26
N LEU A 129 -7.38 -7.71 11.96
CA LEU A 129 -6.86 -9.07 11.87
C LEU A 129 -7.49 -9.90 12.99
N ALA A 130 -8.38 -10.83 12.62
CA ALA A 130 -9.38 -11.37 13.55
C ALA A 130 -10.10 -10.20 14.25
N ASP A 131 -10.11 -10.15 15.58
CA ASP A 131 -10.77 -9.10 16.36
C ASP A 131 -9.87 -7.88 16.66
N ARG A 132 -8.60 -7.91 16.24
CA ARG A 132 -7.64 -6.84 16.53
C ARG A 132 -7.65 -5.79 15.41
N PRO A 133 -8.05 -4.54 15.67
CA PRO A 133 -7.99 -3.48 14.65
C PRO A 133 -6.53 -3.13 14.32
N VAL A 134 -6.26 -2.83 13.05
CA VAL A 134 -4.89 -2.64 12.53
C VAL A 134 -4.74 -1.29 11.83
N VAL A 135 -5.66 -0.95 10.94
CA VAL A 135 -5.71 0.36 10.28
C VAL A 135 -7.15 0.83 10.15
N ARG A 136 -7.34 2.16 10.11
CA ARG A 136 -8.65 2.78 9.85
C ARG A 136 -8.49 3.88 8.80
N TYR A 137 -9.20 3.75 7.68
CA TYR A 137 -9.32 4.80 6.68
C TYR A 137 -10.42 5.77 7.08
N ILE A 138 -10.08 7.02 7.32
CA ILE A 138 -11.03 8.08 7.60
C ILE A 138 -11.56 8.63 6.29
N CYS A 139 -12.86 8.46 6.06
CA CYS A 139 -13.56 8.85 4.85
C CYS A 139 -14.83 9.66 5.15
N LYS A 140 -14.80 10.41 6.26
CA LYS A 140 -15.94 11.18 6.74
C LYS A 140 -16.52 12.10 5.66
N THR A 141 -17.82 12.07 5.45
CA THR A 141 -18.49 12.90 4.44
C THR A 141 -18.42 14.37 4.84
N LEU A 142 -17.91 15.20 3.93
CA LEU A 142 -17.68 16.62 4.17
C LEU A 142 -18.97 17.44 4.14
N THR A 143 -19.24 18.14 5.24
CA THR A 143 -20.29 19.16 5.37
C THR A 143 -19.69 20.49 5.84
N ASP A 144 -20.49 21.56 5.88
CA ASP A 144 -20.03 22.85 6.36
C ASP A 144 -19.77 22.83 7.89
N GLU A 145 -20.50 22.00 8.64
CA GLU A 145 -20.42 21.89 10.09
C GLU A 145 -19.23 21.04 10.57
N ASN A 146 -18.83 20.04 9.81
CA ASN A 146 -17.79 19.07 10.21
C ASN A 146 -16.46 19.26 9.48
N ARG A 147 -16.28 20.44 8.86
CA ARG A 147 -15.21 20.70 7.90
C ARG A 147 -13.85 20.26 8.40
N GLU A 148 -13.51 20.62 9.64
CA GLU A 148 -12.23 20.23 10.24
C GLU A 148 -11.99 18.73 10.19
N ASP A 149 -12.99 17.91 10.48
CA ASP A 149 -12.85 16.46 10.54
C ASP A 149 -12.80 15.81 9.15
N ALA A 150 -13.52 16.39 8.18
CA ALA A 150 -13.83 15.74 6.90
C ALA A 150 -13.10 16.32 5.67
N TYR A 151 -12.36 17.44 5.77
CA TYR A 151 -11.68 18.04 4.60
C TYR A 151 -10.51 17.20 4.03
N LYS A 152 -10.21 16.06 4.65
CA LYS A 152 -9.10 15.15 4.34
C LYS A 152 -9.52 13.72 4.52
N VAL A 153 -9.06 12.88 3.60
CA VAL A 153 -9.03 11.43 3.77
C VAL A 153 -7.61 10.96 4.09
N TYR A 154 -7.47 10.13 5.11
CA TYR A 154 -6.18 9.68 5.64
C TYR A 154 -6.33 8.35 6.37
N HIS A 155 -5.22 7.71 6.69
CA HIS A 155 -5.23 6.44 7.42
C HIS A 155 -4.67 6.60 8.81
N HIS A 156 -5.43 6.13 9.79
CA HIS A 156 -4.93 5.81 11.10
C HIS A 156 -4.31 4.42 11.12
N VAL A 157 -3.31 4.27 11.98
CA VAL A 157 -2.65 2.99 12.31
C VAL A 157 -2.78 2.76 13.80
N TYR A 158 -3.18 1.54 14.16
CA TYR A 158 -3.25 1.06 15.55
C TYR A 158 -1.88 0.60 16.05
N ASP A 159 -1.71 0.58 17.37
CA ASP A 159 -0.61 -0.13 17.98
C ASP A 159 -0.74 -1.66 17.79
N LEU A 160 0.32 -2.42 18.07
CA LEU A 160 0.31 -3.86 17.84
C LEU A 160 -0.69 -4.63 18.71
N ALA A 161 -1.20 -4.03 19.79
CA ALA A 161 -2.26 -4.61 20.61
C ALA A 161 -3.68 -4.25 20.11
N GLY A 162 -3.83 -3.29 19.18
CA GLY A 162 -5.12 -2.82 18.68
C GLY A 162 -5.91 -2.00 19.71
N THR A 163 -5.23 -1.39 20.69
CA THR A 163 -5.84 -0.69 21.82
C THR A 163 -5.93 0.82 21.62
N ARG A 164 -5.04 1.39 20.81
CA ARG A 164 -5.02 2.82 20.50
C ARG A 164 -4.45 3.11 19.12
N PHE A 165 -4.73 4.30 18.61
CA PHE A 165 -3.97 4.83 17.47
C PHE A 165 -2.57 5.26 17.90
N ILE A 166 -1.59 5.00 17.05
CA ILE A 166 -0.25 5.60 17.13
C ILE A 166 -0.11 6.85 16.25
N THR A 167 -1.20 7.22 15.58
CA THR A 167 -1.29 8.25 14.56
C THR A 167 -2.31 9.30 14.97
N LYS A 168 -2.06 10.56 14.62
CA LYS A 168 -2.94 11.69 14.99
C LYS A 168 -4.12 11.87 14.01
N GLY A 169 -5.29 12.21 14.55
CA GLY A 169 -6.49 12.62 13.82
C GLY A 169 -6.69 14.14 13.74
N SER A 170 -7.95 14.60 13.74
CA SER A 170 -8.30 16.03 13.77
C SER A 170 -7.99 16.71 15.12
N GLY A 171 -8.04 18.05 15.18
CA GLY A 171 -7.79 18.82 16.40
C GLY A 171 -6.32 18.92 16.82
N GLY A 172 -6.08 19.44 18.03
CA GLY A 172 -4.76 19.54 18.66
C GLY A 172 -3.76 20.48 17.98
N LYS A 173 -2.47 20.35 18.34
CA LYS A 173 -1.37 21.09 17.71
C LYS A 173 -1.13 20.60 16.29
N TYR A 174 -0.86 21.54 15.38
CA TYR A 174 -0.65 21.27 13.96
C TYR A 174 -1.83 20.49 13.34
N PRO A 175 -3.05 21.06 13.37
CA PRO A 175 -4.30 20.33 13.12
C PRO A 175 -4.42 19.72 11.71
N HIS A 176 -3.63 20.23 10.76
CA HIS A 176 -3.61 19.76 9.37
C HIS A 176 -2.64 18.59 9.11
N HIS A 177 -1.78 18.22 10.07
CA HIS A 177 -0.98 16.99 9.99
C HIS A 177 -1.77 15.83 10.61
N ARG A 178 -2.00 14.77 9.83
CA ARG A 178 -2.87 13.64 10.20
C ARG A 178 -2.35 12.34 9.63
N GLY A 179 -2.40 11.28 10.43
CA GLY A 179 -2.14 9.89 10.08
C GLY A 179 -1.07 9.64 9.01
N LEU A 180 -1.36 8.68 8.15
CA LEU A 180 -0.72 8.52 6.85
C LEU A 180 -1.53 9.34 5.85
N PHE A 181 -0.92 10.38 5.29
CA PHE A 181 -1.60 11.32 4.42
C PHE A 181 -0.76 11.68 3.19
N PHE A 182 -1.40 11.75 2.03
CA PHE A 182 -0.81 12.16 0.77
C PHE A 182 -1.49 13.42 0.26
N GLY A 183 -0.75 14.52 0.12
CA GLY A 183 -1.31 15.80 -0.32
C GLY A 183 -0.23 16.85 -0.58
N TYR A 184 -0.63 18.02 -1.09
CA TYR A 184 0.31 19.09 -1.47
C TYR A 184 -0.20 20.44 -0.98
N ASN A 185 0.71 21.30 -0.50
CA ASN A 185 0.36 22.65 -0.08
C ASN A 185 0.36 23.68 -1.20
N GLN A 186 0.97 23.38 -2.35
CA GLN A 186 0.96 24.25 -3.52
C GLN A 186 0.61 23.45 -4.76
N VAL A 187 -0.60 23.63 -5.26
CA VAL A 187 -1.04 23.04 -6.52
C VAL A 187 -1.51 24.14 -7.46
N THR A 188 -1.11 24.08 -8.73
CA THR A 188 -1.58 24.98 -9.78
C THR A 188 -2.30 24.19 -10.87
N TYR A 189 -3.52 24.59 -11.25
CA TYR A 189 -4.35 23.87 -12.22
C TYR A 189 -5.20 24.82 -13.07
N GLY A 190 -5.58 24.36 -14.27
CA GLY A 190 -6.35 25.16 -15.24
C GLY A 190 -5.68 26.52 -15.52
N ASP A 191 -6.47 27.59 -15.54
CA ASP A 191 -6.02 28.97 -15.79
C ASP A 191 -5.26 29.59 -14.59
N GLY A 192 -4.29 28.87 -14.02
CA GLY A 192 -3.44 29.35 -12.92
C GLY A 192 -4.09 29.33 -11.53
N ARG A 193 -5.22 28.62 -11.37
CA ARG A 193 -5.92 28.46 -10.09
C ARG A 193 -5.03 27.74 -9.09
N LYS A 194 -5.21 28.04 -7.80
CA LYS A 194 -4.40 27.52 -6.70
C LYS A 194 -5.20 26.60 -5.79
N ALA A 195 -4.55 25.55 -5.32
CA ALA A 195 -5.09 24.65 -4.30
C ALA A 195 -4.02 24.26 -3.28
N ASN A 196 -4.48 23.90 -2.08
CA ASN A 196 -3.70 23.45 -0.94
C ASN A 196 -4.47 22.32 -0.24
N THR A 197 -4.33 21.09 -0.76
CA THR A 197 -4.94 19.90 -0.14
C THR A 197 -4.24 19.52 1.17
N TRP A 198 -3.03 20.02 1.41
CA TRP A 198 -2.32 19.84 2.67
C TRP A 198 -2.98 20.54 3.86
N SER A 199 -3.50 21.76 3.70
CA SER A 199 -4.32 22.39 4.74
C SER A 199 -5.78 21.95 4.63
N GLY A 200 -6.27 21.72 3.39
CA GLY A 200 -7.63 21.25 3.10
C GLY A 200 -8.74 22.26 3.38
N GLN A 201 -8.43 23.44 3.95
CA GLN A 201 -9.42 24.40 4.44
C GLN A 201 -10.38 24.86 3.33
N THR A 202 -9.87 25.20 2.15
CA THR A 202 -10.67 25.65 1.00
C THR A 202 -10.67 24.66 -0.16
N THR A 203 -9.69 23.75 -0.20
CA THR A 203 -9.51 22.77 -1.27
C THR A 203 -9.30 21.38 -0.67
N PRO A 204 -10.39 20.66 -0.37
CA PRO A 204 -10.34 19.39 0.36
C PRO A 204 -9.92 18.21 -0.53
N GLN A 205 -9.57 17.11 0.12
CA GLN A 205 -9.65 15.76 -0.48
C GLN A 205 -10.87 15.06 0.09
N THR A 206 -11.78 14.60 -0.76
CA THR A 206 -13.02 13.94 -0.34
C THR A 206 -13.05 12.49 -0.83
N HIS A 207 -13.60 11.59 -0.01
CA HIS A 207 -13.87 10.22 -0.43
C HIS A 207 -14.93 10.22 -1.53
N ALA A 208 -14.65 9.53 -2.64
CA ALA A 208 -15.56 9.39 -3.78
C ALA A 208 -16.13 7.97 -3.90
N GLY A 209 -15.72 7.04 -3.03
CA GLY A 209 -16.24 5.67 -2.96
C GLY A 209 -15.14 4.62 -2.81
N PHE A 210 -15.51 3.43 -2.33
CA PHE A 210 -14.69 2.23 -2.42
C PHE A 210 -14.85 1.60 -3.80
N LEU A 211 -13.73 1.30 -4.45
CA LEU A 211 -13.69 0.67 -5.78
C LEU A 211 -13.51 -0.84 -5.69
N ALA A 212 -12.78 -1.30 -4.68
CA ALA A 212 -12.57 -2.71 -4.38
C ALA A 212 -12.07 -2.89 -2.94
N ASP A 213 -12.33 -4.05 -2.36
CA ASP A 213 -11.74 -4.51 -1.12
C ASP A 213 -11.39 -6.01 -1.21
N GLU A 214 -10.39 -6.40 -0.44
CA GLU A 214 -9.91 -7.77 -0.30
C GLU A 214 -9.63 -8.02 1.17
N ALA A 215 -9.99 -9.20 1.66
CA ALA A 215 -9.73 -9.59 3.03
C ALA A 215 -9.49 -11.11 3.10
N GLY A 216 -8.42 -11.51 3.78
CA GLY A 216 -8.08 -12.92 3.90
C GLY A 216 -6.90 -13.19 4.82
N PRO A 217 -6.37 -14.42 4.83
CA PRO A 217 -5.37 -14.88 5.79
C PRO A 217 -4.00 -14.21 5.64
N VAL A 218 -3.70 -13.66 4.46
CA VAL A 218 -2.39 -13.07 4.14
C VAL A 218 -2.44 -11.54 4.15
N LEU A 219 -3.48 -10.95 3.57
CA LEU A 219 -3.59 -9.49 3.49
C LEU A 219 -5.04 -9.01 3.52
N GLY A 220 -5.19 -7.79 4.02
CA GLY A 220 -6.36 -6.95 3.81
C GLY A 220 -5.99 -5.78 2.92
N ARG A 221 -6.78 -5.50 1.89
CA ARG A 221 -6.52 -4.41 0.95
C ARG A 221 -7.81 -3.69 0.61
N HIS A 222 -7.74 -2.39 0.38
CA HIS A 222 -8.83 -1.62 -0.20
C HIS A 222 -8.29 -0.69 -1.28
N LEU A 223 -9.14 -0.36 -2.23
CA LEU A 223 -8.90 0.64 -3.25
C LEU A 223 -9.99 1.70 -3.14
N ALA A 224 -9.62 2.92 -2.75
CA ALA A 224 -10.54 4.04 -2.63
C ALA A 224 -10.38 5.01 -3.80
N ALA A 225 -11.49 5.59 -4.26
CA ALA A 225 -11.52 6.78 -5.09
C ALA A 225 -11.49 8.04 -4.20
N VAL A 226 -10.65 9.00 -4.56
CA VAL A 226 -10.48 10.26 -3.83
C VAL A 226 -10.51 11.42 -4.82
N ASP A 227 -11.39 12.39 -4.57
CA ASP A 227 -11.46 13.62 -5.36
C ASP A 227 -10.61 14.71 -4.70
N TRP A 228 -9.80 15.40 -5.50
CA TRP A 228 -9.11 16.61 -5.08
C TRP A 228 -9.87 17.81 -5.61
N ARG A 229 -10.41 18.61 -4.70
CA ARG A 229 -11.41 19.63 -5.02
C ARG A 229 -10.87 21.04 -4.92
N GLY A 230 -11.17 21.84 -5.93
CA GLY A 230 -10.86 23.26 -5.98
C GLY A 230 -11.77 24.08 -5.06
N ALA A 231 -11.48 25.37 -4.93
CA ALA A 231 -12.25 26.27 -4.07
C ALA A 231 -13.71 26.45 -4.49
N LYS A 232 -14.05 26.10 -5.75
CA LYS A 232 -15.42 26.08 -6.27
C LYS A 232 -16.05 24.69 -6.23
N ASN A 233 -15.47 23.77 -5.47
CA ASN A 233 -15.86 22.37 -5.34
C ASN A 233 -15.73 21.53 -6.63
N ASP A 234 -15.07 22.05 -7.66
CA ASP A 234 -14.76 21.32 -8.89
C ASP A 234 -13.62 20.31 -8.66
N VAL A 235 -13.76 19.10 -9.22
CA VAL A 235 -12.71 18.09 -9.18
C VAL A 235 -11.66 18.44 -10.23
N TYR A 236 -10.40 18.61 -9.80
CA TYR A 236 -9.29 18.92 -10.72
C TYR A 236 -8.22 17.82 -10.75
N LEU A 237 -8.17 16.96 -9.73
CA LEU A 237 -7.47 15.68 -9.78
C LEU A 237 -8.39 14.58 -9.25
N THR A 238 -8.30 13.41 -9.86
CA THR A 238 -8.85 12.17 -9.33
C THR A 238 -7.71 11.27 -8.87
N GLU A 239 -7.88 10.63 -7.72
CA GLU A 239 -6.91 9.71 -7.15
C GLU A 239 -7.55 8.35 -6.93
N ARG A 240 -6.83 7.30 -7.30
CA ARG A 240 -7.08 5.94 -6.85
C ARG A 240 -6.01 5.59 -5.83
N ARG A 241 -6.43 5.31 -4.61
CA ARG A 241 -5.55 5.09 -3.45
C ARG A 241 -5.75 3.69 -2.92
N GLU A 242 -4.70 2.88 -3.01
CA GLU A 242 -4.66 1.52 -2.50
C GLU A 242 -3.88 1.47 -1.19
N LEU A 243 -4.43 0.79 -0.19
CA LEU A 243 -3.68 0.40 1.01
C LEU A 243 -3.83 -1.09 1.21
N ALA A 244 -2.70 -1.79 1.36
CA ALA A 244 -2.65 -3.20 1.70
C ALA A 244 -1.91 -3.41 3.02
N VAL A 245 -2.42 -4.27 3.90
CA VAL A 245 -1.77 -4.66 5.15
C VAL A 245 -1.51 -6.16 5.10
N TYR A 246 -0.25 -6.56 5.29
CA TYR A 246 0.12 -7.97 5.31
C TYR A 246 0.15 -8.52 6.75
N ASN A 247 -0.27 -9.77 6.89
CA ASN A 247 -0.19 -10.55 8.11
C ASN A 247 1.25 -11.09 8.30
N THR A 248 2.16 -10.17 8.58
CA THR A 248 3.56 -10.46 8.89
C THR A 248 3.79 -10.51 10.41
N PRO A 249 4.60 -11.44 10.93
CA PRO A 249 4.94 -11.45 12.36
C PRO A 249 5.88 -10.30 12.73
N GLY A 250 5.83 -9.88 14.01
CA GLY A 250 6.77 -8.90 14.59
C GLY A 250 6.39 -7.42 14.44
N GLY A 251 5.38 -7.11 13.62
CA GLY A 251 4.92 -5.75 13.39
C GLY A 251 3.76 -5.67 12.42
N THR A 252 3.41 -4.47 11.99
CA THR A 252 2.40 -4.22 10.97
C THR A 252 3.09 -3.70 9.71
N LEU A 253 2.99 -4.43 8.61
CA LEU A 253 3.48 -4.01 7.30
C LEU A 253 2.33 -3.46 6.45
N ILE A 254 2.46 -2.21 6.02
CA ILE A 254 1.47 -1.49 5.25
C ILE A 254 2.11 -1.08 3.92
N GLU A 255 1.46 -1.37 2.80
CA GLU A 255 1.81 -0.82 1.50
C GLU A 255 0.78 0.24 1.10
N PHE A 256 1.26 1.36 0.58
CA PHE A 256 0.46 2.47 0.09
C PHE A 256 0.83 2.72 -1.36
N THR A 257 -0.16 2.65 -2.25
CA THR A 257 -0.01 3.04 -3.65
C THR A 257 -1.04 4.10 -3.98
N SER A 258 -0.64 5.15 -4.68
CA SER A 258 -1.58 6.18 -5.16
C SER A 258 -1.29 6.50 -6.62
N ARG A 259 -2.35 6.47 -7.43
CA ARG A 259 -2.36 6.91 -8.82
C ARG A 259 -3.22 8.16 -8.93
N VAL A 260 -2.60 9.30 -9.22
CA VAL A 260 -3.26 10.59 -9.37
C VAL A 260 -3.27 11.00 -10.84
N ALA A 261 -4.45 11.31 -11.35
CA ALA A 261 -4.69 11.75 -12.72
C ALA A 261 -5.33 13.15 -12.73
N THR A 262 -5.08 13.91 -13.79
CA THR A 262 -5.79 15.17 -14.05
C THR A 262 -7.24 14.91 -14.44
N ALA A 263 -8.16 15.76 -13.94
CA ALA A 263 -9.53 15.80 -14.45
C ALA A 263 -9.66 16.64 -15.75
N GLY A 264 -8.54 17.25 -16.19
CA GLY A 264 -8.43 17.95 -17.47
C GLY A 264 -7.27 18.94 -17.47
N GLY A 265 -6.44 18.89 -18.51
CA GLY A 265 -5.33 19.82 -18.70
C GLY A 265 -4.21 19.66 -17.67
N THR A 266 -3.24 20.56 -17.71
CA THR A 266 -2.02 20.44 -16.89
C THR A 266 -2.25 20.82 -15.42
N VAL A 267 -1.71 20.01 -14.52
CA VAL A 267 -1.67 20.30 -13.08
C VAL A 267 -0.24 20.19 -12.56
N ARG A 268 0.24 21.24 -11.90
CA ARG A 268 1.55 21.26 -11.24
C ARG A 268 1.37 21.08 -9.73
N LEU A 269 1.93 19.99 -9.21
CA LEU A 269 2.15 19.73 -7.79
C LEU A 269 3.51 20.31 -7.37
N ASP A 270 3.51 21.10 -6.30
CA ASP A 270 4.70 21.78 -5.77
C ASP A 270 4.56 21.97 -4.25
N GLY A 271 5.53 22.60 -3.62
CA GLY A 271 5.48 22.85 -2.18
C GLY A 271 6.81 22.76 -1.48
N ASN A 272 6.79 22.07 -0.34
CA ASN A 272 7.99 21.76 0.45
C ASN A 272 7.78 20.49 1.26
N ALA A 273 8.86 19.81 1.62
CA ALA A 273 8.82 18.54 2.34
C ALA A 273 8.15 18.57 3.72
N ALA A 274 7.96 19.76 4.31
CA ALA A 274 7.23 19.87 5.57
C ALA A 274 5.70 19.81 5.40
N HIS A 275 5.18 20.07 4.19
CA HIS A 275 3.76 20.27 3.92
C HIS A 275 3.30 19.68 2.57
N ALA A 276 3.97 18.65 2.07
CA ALA A 276 3.61 18.01 0.83
C ALA A 276 4.14 16.56 0.76
N GLY A 277 3.62 15.79 -0.20
CA GLY A 277 3.98 14.40 -0.43
C GLY A 277 3.29 13.42 0.54
N PHE A 278 3.88 12.24 0.73
CA PHE A 278 3.35 11.19 1.60
C PHE A 278 4.02 11.25 2.97
N GLN A 279 3.21 11.33 4.02
CA GLN A 279 3.68 11.79 5.32
C GLN A 279 3.01 10.99 6.43
N PHE A 280 3.80 10.67 7.46
CA PHE A 280 3.34 10.10 8.71
C PHE A 280 3.25 11.18 9.79
N ARG A 281 2.18 11.12 10.58
CA ARG A 281 1.99 11.93 11.78
C ARG A 281 1.65 11.03 12.98
N ALA A 282 2.58 10.95 13.92
CA ALA A 282 2.37 10.31 15.21
C ALA A 282 1.26 10.99 16.01
N ASP A 283 0.69 10.26 16.95
CA ASP A 283 -0.34 10.71 17.88
C ASP A 283 -0.02 12.07 18.54
N GLN A 284 -1.08 12.80 18.90
CA GLN A 284 -0.99 14.16 19.44
C GLN A 284 -0.17 14.21 20.74
N GLU A 285 -0.18 13.13 21.54
CA GLU A 285 0.60 12.99 22.76
C GLU A 285 2.09 13.29 22.55
N VAL A 286 2.66 12.96 21.38
CA VAL A 286 4.07 13.27 21.09
C VAL A 286 4.33 14.77 21.10
N ALA A 287 3.46 15.57 20.48
CA ALA A 287 3.60 17.02 20.42
C ALA A 287 3.29 17.74 21.75
N GLU A 288 2.68 17.04 22.70
CA GLU A 288 2.24 17.61 23.97
C GLU A 288 3.13 17.20 25.15
N GLY A 289 3.73 16.01 25.11
CA GLY A 289 4.51 15.49 26.23
C GLY A 289 5.86 14.87 25.86
N THR A 290 5.98 14.17 24.73
CA THR A 290 7.12 13.25 24.51
C THR A 290 8.04 13.61 23.34
N GLU A 291 7.90 14.79 22.69
CA GLU A 291 8.70 15.16 21.51
C GLU A 291 10.23 15.13 21.75
N LYS A 292 10.68 15.38 22.98
CA LYS A 292 12.10 15.31 23.37
C LYS A 292 12.62 13.87 23.44
N GLN A 293 11.74 12.87 23.43
CA GLN A 293 12.05 11.44 23.43
C GLN A 293 11.99 10.82 22.02
N THR A 294 11.63 11.63 21.03
CA THR A 294 11.66 11.25 19.61
C THR A 294 13.11 11.15 19.14
N CYS A 295 13.46 10.08 18.44
CA CYS A 295 14.70 9.99 17.68
C CYS A 295 14.41 9.41 16.29
N TYR A 296 15.36 9.61 15.38
CA TYR A 296 15.26 9.14 14.00
C TYR A 296 16.38 8.15 13.71
N LEU A 297 16.08 7.11 12.93
CA LEU A 297 17.03 6.17 12.38
C LEU A 297 17.06 6.35 10.87
N ARG A 298 18.25 6.46 10.32
CA ARG A 298 18.50 6.71 8.90
C ARG A 298 19.53 5.74 8.35
N PRO A 299 19.74 5.69 7.03
CA PRO A 299 20.82 4.88 6.44
C PRO A 299 22.21 5.20 7.00
N ASP A 300 22.44 6.44 7.44
CA ASP A 300 23.69 6.90 8.05
C ASP A 300 23.75 6.73 9.58
N GLY A 301 22.73 6.12 10.18
CA GLY A 301 22.70 5.73 11.60
C GLY A 301 21.61 6.41 12.43
N LYS A 302 21.68 6.17 13.75
CA LYS A 302 20.71 6.69 14.72
C LYS A 302 21.06 8.14 15.09
N GLY A 303 20.06 9.01 15.03
CA GLY A 303 20.15 10.39 15.53
C GLY A 303 19.94 10.49 17.05
N GLU A 304 20.26 11.65 17.59
CA GLU A 304 20.04 11.96 19.00
C GLU A 304 18.56 12.17 19.33
N LEU A 305 18.19 11.98 20.60
CA LEU A 305 16.85 12.27 21.10
C LEU A 305 16.54 13.78 21.00
N GLY A 306 15.32 14.10 20.60
CA GLY A 306 14.87 15.48 20.45
C GLY A 306 15.53 16.23 19.29
N GLN A 307 16.14 15.52 18.34
CA GLN A 307 16.72 16.12 17.13
C GLN A 307 16.06 15.57 15.87
N ALA A 308 15.93 16.44 14.87
CA ALA A 308 15.32 16.15 13.58
C ALA A 308 16.15 16.78 12.47
N ARG A 309 16.26 16.09 11.32
CA ARG A 309 16.92 16.61 10.13
C ARG A 309 15.96 17.50 9.36
N GLY A 310 16.37 18.75 9.14
CA GLY A 310 15.56 19.75 8.43
C GLY A 310 15.43 19.49 6.92
N SER A 311 16.38 18.77 6.32
CA SER A 311 16.30 18.36 4.92
C SER A 311 17.26 17.20 4.68
N ALA A 312 16.84 16.23 3.88
CA ALA A 312 17.65 15.17 3.29
C ALA A 312 17.06 14.82 1.92
N PHE A 313 17.85 14.21 1.05
CA PHE A 313 17.38 13.86 -0.29
C PHE A 313 17.56 12.37 -0.56
N ASP A 314 16.58 11.80 -1.27
CA ASP A 314 16.64 10.47 -1.86
C ASP A 314 17.02 9.36 -0.87
N LEU A 315 16.52 9.49 0.36
CA LEU A 315 16.62 8.41 1.34
C LEU A 315 15.78 7.22 0.83
N PRO A 316 16.33 5.99 0.79
CA PRO A 316 15.54 4.79 0.49
C PRO A 316 14.55 4.48 1.62
N TRP A 317 14.88 4.90 2.84
CA TRP A 317 14.04 4.79 4.01
C TRP A 317 14.45 5.80 5.08
N ASP A 318 13.51 6.13 5.96
CA ASP A 318 13.70 6.91 7.18
C ASP A 318 12.80 6.30 8.27
N ALA A 319 13.18 6.38 9.54
CA ALA A 319 12.36 5.84 10.61
C ALA A 319 12.29 6.79 11.80
N ILE A 320 11.09 6.92 12.36
CA ILE A 320 10.86 7.66 13.59
C ILE A 320 10.62 6.69 14.75
N SER A 321 11.33 6.88 15.85
CA SER A 321 11.00 6.24 17.13
C SER A 321 10.49 7.27 18.12
N PHE A 322 9.34 7.00 18.72
CA PHE A 322 8.64 7.91 19.64
C PHE A 322 7.99 7.13 20.79
N VAL A 323 7.50 7.85 21.79
CA VAL A 323 6.92 7.27 23.00
C VAL A 323 5.46 7.72 23.15
N LEU A 324 4.57 6.76 23.39
CA LEU A 324 3.19 6.99 23.78
C LEU A 324 2.88 6.10 25.00
N ASP A 325 2.28 6.67 26.04
CA ASP A 325 1.95 5.98 27.30
C ASP A 325 3.13 5.14 27.82
N GLU A 326 4.29 5.79 27.92
CA GLU A 326 5.58 5.20 28.34
C GLU A 326 6.13 4.07 27.44
N LYS A 327 5.38 3.65 26.41
CA LYS A 327 5.77 2.62 25.46
C LYS A 327 6.42 3.23 24.22
N ARG A 328 7.56 2.66 23.82
CA ARG A 328 8.30 3.07 22.63
C ARG A 328 7.79 2.32 21.40
N TYR A 329 7.62 3.05 20.31
CA TYR A 329 7.28 2.55 18.99
C TYR A 329 8.33 2.99 17.98
N THR A 330 8.43 2.27 16.87
CA THR A 330 9.13 2.71 15.67
C THR A 330 8.24 2.58 14.46
N VAL A 331 8.23 3.62 13.62
CA VAL A 331 7.59 3.62 12.30
C VAL A 331 8.68 3.86 11.27
N LEU A 332 8.91 2.87 10.42
CA LEU A 332 9.80 2.93 9.27
C LEU A 332 8.99 3.29 8.02
N TYR A 333 9.44 4.32 7.32
CA TYR A 333 8.94 4.78 6.04
C TYR A 333 9.90 4.33 4.94
N LEU A 334 9.41 3.65 3.92
CA LEU A 334 10.20 3.16 2.80
C LEU A 334 9.68 3.76 1.49
N ASP A 335 10.58 4.35 0.72
CA ASP A 335 10.30 5.01 -0.56
C ASP A 335 10.78 4.14 -1.70
N HIS A 336 9.85 3.71 -2.56
CA HIS A 336 10.19 2.82 -3.66
C HIS A 336 11.12 3.52 -4.66
N PRO A 337 12.14 2.83 -5.22
CA PRO A 337 13.05 3.44 -6.20
C PRO A 337 12.38 4.00 -7.45
N GLU A 338 11.18 3.51 -7.80
CA GLU A 338 10.40 4.00 -8.96
C GLU A 338 9.67 5.32 -8.71
N ASN A 339 9.57 5.78 -7.45
CA ASN A 339 9.00 7.10 -7.18
C ASN A 339 9.84 8.19 -7.84
N HIS A 340 9.19 9.31 -8.20
CA HIS A 340 9.89 10.44 -8.82
C HIS A 340 11.02 10.98 -7.94
N LYS A 341 12.11 11.45 -8.55
CA LYS A 341 13.31 11.97 -7.87
C LYS A 341 13.71 13.34 -8.46
N PRO A 342 14.39 14.21 -7.69
CA PRO A 342 14.77 14.03 -6.30
C PRO A 342 13.57 14.12 -5.34
N THR A 343 13.64 13.37 -4.26
CA THR A 343 12.70 13.36 -3.14
C THR A 343 13.33 14.04 -1.94
N GLU A 344 12.73 15.12 -1.45
CA GLU A 344 13.15 15.81 -0.24
C GLU A 344 12.41 15.24 0.98
N TYR A 345 13.15 14.91 2.02
CA TYR A 345 12.68 14.45 3.32
C TYR A 345 12.76 15.57 4.35
N ASN A 346 11.82 15.56 5.29
CA ASN A 346 11.82 16.50 6.39
C ASN A 346 11.27 15.85 7.66
N GLU A 347 11.97 16.02 8.76
CA GLU A 347 11.62 15.42 10.05
C GLU A 347 11.21 16.49 11.06
N ARG A 348 10.39 16.11 12.04
CA ARG A 348 10.00 16.95 13.18
C ARG A 348 9.88 16.13 14.45
N THR A 349 10.49 16.62 15.53
CA THR A 349 10.51 15.97 16.86
C THR A 349 9.12 15.75 17.43
N TYR A 350 8.15 16.60 17.08
CA TYR A 350 6.78 16.44 17.51
C TYR A 350 6.06 15.22 16.91
N GLY A 351 6.72 14.43 16.04
CA GLY A 351 6.19 13.18 15.50
C GLY A 351 5.69 13.31 14.06
N ARG A 352 6.43 13.97 13.17
CA ARG A 352 6.07 14.08 11.74
C ARG A 352 7.27 13.91 10.84
N PHE A 353 7.13 13.08 9.81
CA PHE A 353 8.13 12.91 8.77
C PHE A 353 7.55 12.28 7.49
N GLY A 354 8.28 12.38 6.39
CA GLY A 354 7.89 11.87 5.08
C GLY A 354 8.67 12.55 3.96
N SER A 355 8.36 12.16 2.71
CA SER A 355 9.03 12.66 1.51
C SER A 355 8.11 13.43 0.57
N PHE A 356 8.70 14.33 -0.22
CA PHE A 356 8.04 15.20 -1.18
C PHE A 356 8.88 15.32 -2.46
N PHE A 357 8.22 15.54 -3.59
CA PHE A 357 8.83 15.99 -4.83
C PHE A 357 7.83 16.83 -5.63
N PRO A 358 8.27 17.84 -6.41
CA PRO A 358 7.39 18.50 -7.36
C PRO A 358 7.08 17.58 -8.54
N TYR A 359 5.90 17.71 -9.14
CA TYR A 359 5.49 16.90 -10.28
C TYR A 359 4.48 17.65 -11.17
N GLU A 360 4.51 17.40 -12.46
CA GLU A 360 3.55 17.96 -13.43
C GLU A 360 2.82 16.84 -14.15
N LEU A 361 1.48 16.89 -14.11
CA LEU A 361 0.53 15.92 -14.64
C LEU A 361 -0.21 16.51 -15.83
N ASP A 362 -0.61 15.68 -16.79
CA ASP A 362 -1.51 16.02 -17.90
C ASP A 362 -2.33 14.79 -18.33
N ASP A 363 -3.16 14.91 -19.38
CA ASP A 363 -4.13 13.90 -19.83
C ASP A 363 -3.48 12.57 -20.32
N GLY A 364 -2.15 12.44 -20.31
CA GLY A 364 -1.44 11.18 -20.58
C GLY A 364 -0.36 10.84 -19.54
N LYS A 365 -0.25 11.62 -18.46
CA LYS A 365 0.85 11.55 -17.51
C LYS A 365 0.35 11.62 -16.06
N ASP A 366 -0.02 10.46 -15.55
CA ASP A 366 -0.40 10.28 -14.16
C ASP A 366 0.81 10.26 -13.24
N LEU A 367 0.60 10.62 -11.98
CA LEU A 367 1.55 10.37 -10.91
C LEU A 367 1.21 9.04 -10.23
N MET A 368 2.13 8.08 -10.31
CA MET A 368 2.10 6.88 -9.47
C MET A 368 3.13 7.03 -8.36
N VAL A 369 2.73 6.75 -7.12
CA VAL A 369 3.63 6.63 -5.96
C VAL A 369 3.44 5.32 -5.24
N LYS A 370 4.53 4.79 -4.69
CA LYS A 370 4.60 3.53 -3.96
C LYS A 370 5.41 3.71 -2.69
N TYR A 371 4.78 3.45 -1.55
CA TYR A 371 5.42 3.51 -0.25
C TYR A 371 5.10 2.26 0.54
N ARG A 372 5.99 1.92 1.46
CA ARG A 372 5.76 0.88 2.46
C ARG A 372 6.03 1.48 3.83
N VAL A 373 5.22 1.12 4.81
CA VAL A 373 5.34 1.55 6.19
C VAL A 373 5.40 0.31 7.07
N TRP A 374 6.40 0.24 7.94
CA TRP A 374 6.52 -0.80 8.95
C TRP A 374 6.37 -0.22 10.34
N VAL A 375 5.52 -0.82 11.16
CA VAL A 375 5.26 -0.41 12.54
C VAL A 375 5.65 -1.54 13.48
N GLN A 376 6.46 -1.22 14.49
CA GLN A 376 6.82 -2.17 15.55
C GLN A 376 6.88 -1.53 16.93
N ASP A 377 6.82 -2.37 17.95
CA ASP A 377 7.18 -2.00 19.32
C ASP A 377 8.71 -1.89 19.45
N GLY A 378 9.16 -0.99 20.31
CA GLY A 378 10.58 -0.76 20.59
C GLY A 378 11.33 -0.03 19.48
N GLU A 379 12.65 -0.03 19.58
CA GLU A 379 13.56 0.53 18.57
C GLU A 379 13.87 -0.48 17.46
N MET A 380 14.27 0.02 16.30
CA MET A 380 14.73 -0.77 15.16
C MET A 380 16.21 -0.49 14.88
N THR A 381 16.92 -1.44 14.28
CA THR A 381 18.31 -1.26 13.82
C THR A 381 18.41 -0.91 12.34
N VAL A 382 19.58 -0.39 11.91
CA VAL A 382 19.84 -0.08 10.50
C VAL A 382 19.72 -1.33 9.63
N GLU A 383 20.17 -2.48 10.14
CA GLU A 383 20.13 -3.76 9.43
C GLU A 383 18.68 -4.23 9.20
N GLN A 384 17.82 -4.09 10.21
CA GLN A 384 16.39 -4.40 10.08
C GLN A 384 15.71 -3.48 9.05
N ALA A 385 15.96 -2.17 9.14
CA ALA A 385 15.41 -1.19 8.20
C ALA A 385 15.86 -1.47 6.75
N THR A 386 17.15 -1.74 6.58
CA THR A 386 17.76 -2.01 5.28
C THR A 386 17.23 -3.31 4.68
N ALA A 387 17.02 -4.36 5.49
CA ALA A 387 16.42 -5.60 5.01
C ALA A 387 15.00 -5.38 4.46
N LEU A 388 14.15 -4.64 5.18
CA LEU A 388 12.80 -4.29 4.71
C LEU A 388 12.83 -3.42 3.44
N SER A 389 13.80 -2.51 3.33
CA SER A 389 14.01 -1.69 2.14
C SER A 389 14.43 -2.52 0.94
N ASN A 390 15.33 -3.48 1.12
CA ASN A 390 15.76 -4.39 0.06
C ASN A 390 14.62 -5.29 -0.39
N ASP A 391 13.77 -5.77 0.54
CA ASP A 391 12.57 -6.54 0.23
C ASP A 391 11.54 -5.74 -0.58
N PHE A 392 11.53 -4.41 -0.47
CA PHE A 392 10.62 -3.56 -1.23
C PHE A 392 11.21 -3.21 -2.60
N ALA A 393 12.50 -2.86 -2.65
CA ALA A 393 13.19 -2.41 -3.86
C ALA A 393 13.58 -3.55 -4.82
N ASP A 394 13.92 -4.72 -4.27
CA ASP A 394 14.33 -5.92 -5.01
C ASP A 394 13.61 -7.13 -4.41
N PRO A 395 12.32 -7.36 -4.74
CA PRO A 395 11.55 -8.46 -4.16
C PRO A 395 12.03 -9.83 -4.68
N PRO A 396 11.74 -10.93 -3.95
CA PRO A 396 12.02 -12.28 -4.42
C PRO A 396 11.40 -12.58 -5.78
N GLN A 397 12.11 -13.34 -6.60
CA GLN A 397 11.67 -13.73 -7.95
C GLN A 397 10.94 -15.07 -7.91
N VAL A 398 9.77 -15.16 -8.53
CA VAL A 398 8.97 -16.38 -8.60
C VAL A 398 8.85 -16.87 -10.03
N THR A 399 9.21 -18.12 -10.27
CA THR A 399 8.96 -18.82 -11.54
C THR A 399 7.82 -19.81 -11.34
N ILE A 400 6.86 -19.79 -12.27
CA ILE A 400 5.78 -20.78 -12.37
C ILE A 400 6.21 -21.85 -13.37
N GLU A 401 6.12 -23.12 -12.98
CA GLU A 401 6.50 -24.29 -13.80
C GLU A 401 5.31 -24.92 -14.54
#